data_AF-A0A836U6K5-F1
#
_entry.id   AF-A0A836U6K5-F1
#
_cell.length_a   1.000
_cell.length_b   1.000
_cell.length_c   1.000
_cell.angle_alpha   90.00
_cell.angle_beta   90.00
_cell.angle_gamma   90.00
#
_symmetry.space_group_name_H-M   'P 1'
#
loop_
_entity.id
_entity.type
_entity.pdbx_description
1 polymer ?
#
loop_
_entity_poly.entity_id
_entity_poly.type
_entity_poly.pdbx_seq_one_letter_code
_entity_poly.pdbx_strand_id
1 'polypeptide(L)'
;MRLQQTLSIGGLAFAAALWLTPALAEAQPGVTGLGGGRAQLAPSPISPRFELDVVRPEIHKWYVPRHLPVTFDPTWYRTQSNYAVDAYRYYVSAELEGFVWYDQLGQPVERGWLLYEWQQEQEHAKGSSIWKGNQYNSLFRRLVVASEGSGGLELRLMLGDQLETVFTPLTFVKPRFNGLRLDGAGDSIKGSFILARPSMPNQDNIFGVTSPSDRTDFVNLFGGHVEWTAAPRMALGATYVNAHFGNTRETFGSGSPFAGALPTIQDKNLKTLWVRLRDDSPEDGVGGALLFDYDIVLTDTAGTQLRGREIDFLPTVEGGSVRGSSLAADGSEAIVLAWNLDDLAVTHGVETEDLRRVQVELSVANDYHIESTSDLQTDGKQRRAAPVFLTVRRAAGNVQDNSNATVVSVDYGLPTATEVIGIDWNIIDWHGISFQGELVANRRHRQYPNPGTDTHHSAVDRDLATYGQARYERHPWELYAEVFAIEDGYDTSAWLIGSSNNIHYDDF
;
A
#
# COMPACT_ATOMS: atom_id res chain seq x y z
N MET A 1 -20.61 -33.90 -36.43
CA MET A 1 -21.55 -33.58 -37.54
C MET A 1 -22.93 -33.28 -36.97
N ARG A 2 -23.18 -32.04 -36.57
CA ARG A 2 -24.43 -31.29 -36.74
C ARG A 2 -24.20 -29.86 -36.23
N LEU A 3 -24.62 -28.94 -37.07
CA LEU A 3 -24.40 -27.50 -37.04
C LEU A 3 -25.43 -26.78 -36.15
N GLN A 4 -24.97 -25.62 -35.67
CA GLN A 4 -25.68 -24.34 -35.52
C GLN A 4 -26.92 -24.28 -34.61
N GLN A 5 -26.83 -23.41 -33.59
CA GLN A 5 -27.57 -22.15 -33.62
C GLN A 5 -26.89 -21.08 -32.75
N THR A 6 -26.71 -19.93 -33.40
CA THR A 6 -26.20 -18.64 -32.94
C THR A 6 -27.22 -17.89 -32.09
N LEU A 7 -26.77 -17.24 -31.01
CA LEU A 7 -27.40 -16.04 -30.48
C LEU A 7 -26.31 -15.04 -30.07
N SER A 8 -26.28 -13.96 -30.83
CA SER A 8 -25.45 -12.77 -30.68
C SER A 8 -26.13 -11.77 -29.75
N ILE A 9 -25.45 -11.33 -28.69
CA ILE A 9 -25.72 -10.05 -28.03
C ILE A 9 -24.37 -9.36 -27.84
N GLY A 10 -24.24 -8.19 -28.47
CA GLY A 10 -23.00 -7.42 -28.53
C GLY A 10 -22.67 -6.75 -27.20
N GLY A 11 -21.45 -6.97 -26.72
CA GLY A 11 -20.80 -6.15 -25.72
C GLY A 11 -19.77 -5.26 -26.41
N LEU A 12 -19.97 -3.95 -26.33
CA LEU A 12 -19.00 -2.93 -26.71
C LEU A 12 -17.81 -2.99 -25.74
N ALA A 13 -16.70 -3.59 -26.17
CA ALA A 13 -15.41 -3.50 -25.50
C ALA A 13 -14.63 -2.31 -26.07
N PHE A 14 -14.45 -1.25 -25.27
CA PHE A 14 -13.51 -0.18 -25.54
C PHE A 14 -12.12 -0.64 -25.06
N ALA A 15 -11.32 -1.19 -25.99
CA ALA A 15 -9.91 -1.50 -25.76
C ALA A 15 -9.05 -0.39 -26.36
N ALA A 16 -8.50 0.49 -25.52
CA ALA A 16 -7.46 1.43 -25.92
C ALA A 16 -6.09 0.75 -25.76
N ALA A 17 -5.62 0.09 -26.81
CA ALA A 17 -4.27 -0.46 -26.90
C ALA A 17 -3.36 0.57 -27.59
N LEU A 18 -2.53 1.28 -26.81
CA LEU A 18 -1.38 2.01 -27.36
C LEU A 18 -0.23 1.02 -27.56
N TRP A 19 0.08 0.73 -28.82
CA TRP A 19 1.30 0.03 -29.22
C TRP A 19 2.41 1.07 -29.46
N LEU A 20 3.42 1.09 -28.59
CA LEU A 20 4.72 1.69 -28.86
C LEU A 20 5.72 0.55 -29.03
N THR A 21 6.24 0.41 -30.26
CA THR A 21 7.33 -0.50 -30.59
C THR A 21 8.68 0.13 -30.24
N PRO A 22 9.54 -0.52 -29.44
CA PRO A 22 10.98 -0.36 -29.58
C PRO A 22 11.55 -1.54 -30.38
N ALA A 23 12.44 -1.22 -31.31
CA ALA A 23 13.20 -2.20 -32.09
C ALA A 23 14.16 -2.98 -31.19
N LEU A 24 14.29 -4.28 -31.50
CA LEU A 24 15.18 -5.24 -30.88
C LEU A 24 16.67 -4.90 -31.10
N ALA A 25 17.48 -5.13 -30.07
CA ALA A 25 18.87 -5.57 -30.22
C ALA A 25 19.13 -6.67 -29.18
N GLU A 26 19.54 -7.85 -29.65
CA GLU A 26 19.94 -9.02 -28.87
C GLU A 26 21.29 -8.79 -28.15
N ALA A 27 21.42 -9.29 -26.91
CA ALA A 27 22.32 -10.40 -26.56
C ALA A 27 22.32 -10.69 -25.04
N GLN A 28 22.11 -11.96 -24.69
CA GLN A 28 22.44 -12.64 -23.42
C GLN A 28 23.98 -12.86 -23.30
N PRO A 29 24.54 -13.53 -22.25
CA PRO A 29 24.12 -13.76 -20.85
C PRO A 29 25.24 -13.42 -19.82
N GLY A 30 24.88 -13.35 -18.53
CA GLY A 30 25.71 -13.98 -17.48
C GLY A 30 26.27 -13.11 -16.34
N VAL A 31 25.90 -13.53 -15.13
CA VAL A 31 26.70 -13.54 -13.89
C VAL A 31 26.97 -12.19 -13.21
N THR A 32 26.14 -11.84 -12.21
CA THR A 32 26.43 -10.80 -11.22
C THR A 32 26.76 -11.42 -9.87
N GLY A 33 28.04 -11.39 -9.52
CA GLY A 33 28.54 -11.70 -8.18
C GLY A 33 28.54 -10.45 -7.29
N LEU A 34 27.84 -10.54 -6.18
CA LEU A 34 28.24 -10.25 -4.79
C LEU A 34 29.32 -9.19 -4.49
N GLY A 35 28.96 -8.31 -3.54
CA GLY A 35 29.86 -7.70 -2.54
C GLY A 35 30.12 -6.21 -2.79
N GLY A 36 29.65 -5.25 -1.99
CA GLY A 36 29.46 -5.30 -0.54
C GLY A 36 30.82 -5.23 0.15
N GLY A 37 31.16 -4.10 0.77
CA GLY A 37 32.47 -3.94 1.39
C GLY A 37 32.62 -2.68 2.24
N ARG A 38 32.04 -2.70 3.44
CA ARG A 38 32.56 -1.93 4.58
C ARG A 38 33.97 -2.40 4.91
N ALA A 39 34.77 -1.44 5.36
CA ALA A 39 36.14 -1.56 5.83
C ALA A 39 36.39 -2.73 6.79
N GLN A 40 37.46 -3.47 6.53
CA GLN A 40 38.24 -4.15 7.55
C GLN A 40 39.75 -3.99 7.26
N LEU A 41 40.52 -3.77 8.32
CA LEU A 41 41.87 -3.20 8.31
C LEU A 41 42.99 -4.22 7.97
N ALA A 42 43.92 -3.74 7.13
CA ALA A 42 45.39 -3.96 7.10
C ALA A 42 45.96 -5.34 6.67
N PRO A 43 47.26 -5.46 6.26
CA PRO A 43 48.23 -4.48 5.72
C PRO A 43 48.99 -4.95 4.44
N SER A 44 49.75 -4.03 3.81
CA SER A 44 50.88 -4.25 2.85
C SER A 44 50.56 -4.13 1.34
N PRO A 45 51.57 -3.86 0.50
CA PRO A 45 51.90 -2.53 0.00
C PRO A 45 51.36 -2.28 -1.40
N ILE A 46 50.88 -1.05 -1.61
CA ILE A 46 50.40 -0.51 -2.88
C ILE A 46 51.50 -0.64 -3.94
N SER A 47 51.21 -1.38 -5.01
CA SER A 47 51.88 -1.23 -6.30
C SER A 47 50.86 -0.70 -7.31
N PRO A 48 51.02 0.54 -7.81
CA PRO A 48 50.04 1.12 -8.71
C PRO A 48 50.14 0.48 -10.10
N ARG A 49 49.03 -0.05 -10.59
CA ARG A 49 48.78 -0.24 -12.03
C ARG A 49 47.41 0.34 -12.38
N PHE A 50 47.34 0.91 -13.56
CA PHE A 50 46.20 1.68 -14.06
C PHE A 50 45.36 0.75 -14.94
N GLU A 51 44.15 0.37 -14.50
CA GLU A 51 43.19 -0.35 -15.35
C GLU A 51 41.94 0.52 -15.55
N LEU A 52 41.53 0.59 -16.81
CA LEU A 52 40.58 1.54 -17.38
C LEU A 52 39.10 1.13 -17.18
N ASP A 53 38.82 0.15 -16.32
CA ASP A 53 37.53 -0.53 -16.23
C ASP A 53 36.48 0.19 -15.35
N VAL A 54 36.76 1.43 -14.91
CA VAL A 54 35.84 2.24 -14.09
C VAL A 54 35.46 3.54 -14.82
N VAL A 55 34.90 3.42 -16.02
CA VAL A 55 34.19 4.54 -16.66
C VAL A 55 32.81 4.04 -17.12
N ARG A 56 31.93 3.76 -16.16
CA ARG A 56 30.49 3.93 -16.39
C ARG A 56 30.10 5.27 -15.78
N PRO A 57 29.63 6.26 -16.56
CA PRO A 57 29.09 7.47 -15.99
C PRO A 57 27.73 7.15 -15.39
N GLU A 58 27.70 6.82 -14.11
CA GLU A 58 26.49 6.90 -13.29
C GLU A 58 26.58 8.17 -12.47
N ILE A 59 25.71 9.15 -12.77
CA ILE A 59 25.63 10.38 -11.98
C ILE A 59 24.98 10.03 -10.64
N HIS A 60 25.78 9.61 -9.69
CA HIS A 60 25.38 9.61 -8.30
C HIS A 60 25.77 10.97 -7.67
N LYS A 61 24.78 11.78 -7.34
CA LYS A 61 24.96 13.03 -6.59
C LYS A 61 25.19 12.70 -5.12
N TRP A 62 26.41 12.30 -4.79
CA TRP A 62 26.85 12.17 -3.39
C TRP A 62 27.31 13.55 -2.90
N TYR A 63 26.57 14.11 -1.95
CA TYR A 63 26.97 15.34 -1.27
C TYR A 63 27.48 15.00 0.13
N VAL A 64 28.72 15.36 0.43
CA VAL A 64 29.31 15.10 1.75
C VAL A 64 29.40 16.43 2.52
N PRO A 65 28.75 16.55 3.69
CA PRO A 65 29.00 17.68 4.57
C PRO A 65 30.44 17.58 5.09
N ARG A 66 31.34 18.44 4.62
CA ARG A 66 32.65 18.61 5.26
C ARG A 66 32.58 19.76 6.24
N HIS A 67 32.75 19.44 7.52
CA HIS A 67 33.14 20.43 8.52
C HIS A 67 34.59 20.84 8.27
N LEU A 68 34.82 21.78 7.35
CA LEU A 68 36.04 22.55 7.41
C LEU A 68 36.01 23.34 8.72
N PRO A 69 37.13 23.48 9.44
CA PRO A 69 37.21 24.43 10.53
C PRO A 69 36.72 25.76 9.97
N VAL A 70 35.84 26.43 10.70
CA VAL A 70 35.63 27.86 10.51
C VAL A 70 36.98 28.48 10.85
N THR A 71 37.88 28.55 9.87
CA THR A 71 39.12 29.29 9.98
C THR A 71 38.70 30.74 10.00
N PHE A 72 38.40 31.20 11.21
CA PHE A 72 38.63 32.57 11.58
C PHE A 72 40.12 32.80 11.34
N ASP A 73 40.48 33.54 10.30
CA ASP A 73 41.79 34.17 10.27
C ASP A 73 41.67 35.64 9.85
N PRO A 74 42.25 36.58 10.62
CA PRO A 74 41.87 37.97 10.68
C PRO A 74 42.75 38.80 9.75
N THR A 75 42.16 39.77 9.05
CA THR A 75 42.94 40.83 8.43
C THR A 75 43.15 41.98 9.43
N TRP A 76 44.35 41.99 10.01
CA TRP A 76 44.91 42.98 10.93
C TRP A 76 45.20 44.36 10.29
N TYR A 77 44.49 44.71 9.21
CA TYR A 77 44.51 46.05 8.60
C TYR A 77 43.10 46.51 8.19
N ARG A 78 42.06 46.18 8.97
CA ARG A 78 40.77 46.87 8.82
C ARG A 78 40.83 48.24 9.48
N THR A 79 41.43 49.23 8.81
CA THR A 79 41.42 50.65 9.21
C THR A 79 40.22 51.40 8.64
N GLN A 80 39.07 50.74 8.56
CA GLN A 80 37.81 51.40 8.24
C GLN A 80 36.81 51.03 9.33
N SER A 81 36.67 51.94 10.29
CA SER A 81 35.48 52.04 11.11
C SER A 81 34.28 52.16 10.17
N ASN A 82 33.34 51.23 10.23
CA ASN A 82 32.06 51.35 9.53
C ASN A 82 31.30 52.53 10.14
N TYR A 83 31.42 53.71 9.53
CA TYR A 83 30.49 54.81 9.79
C TYR A 83 29.14 54.46 9.17
N ALA A 84 28.06 54.94 9.80
CA ALA A 84 26.65 54.71 9.42
C ALA A 84 26.25 55.43 8.11
N VAL A 85 27.02 55.24 7.04
CA VAL A 85 26.75 55.81 5.72
C VAL A 85 25.89 54.87 4.88
N ASP A 86 26.03 53.56 5.11
CA ASP A 86 25.17 52.54 4.53
C ASP A 86 24.11 52.08 5.55
N ALA A 87 22.87 51.87 5.08
CA ALA A 87 21.86 51.20 5.90
C ALA A 87 22.39 49.83 6.34
N TYR A 88 22.17 49.49 7.61
CA TYR A 88 22.55 48.18 8.16
C TYR A 88 21.85 47.09 7.33
N ARG A 89 22.59 46.48 6.40
CA ARG A 89 22.13 45.29 5.70
C ARG A 89 22.19 44.16 6.70
N TYR A 90 21.03 43.65 7.07
CA TYR A 90 20.93 42.42 7.84
C TYR A 90 21.71 41.35 7.07
N TYR A 91 22.81 40.86 7.62
CA TYR A 91 23.30 39.55 7.22
C TYR A 91 22.14 38.62 7.55
N VAL A 92 21.51 38.00 6.55
CA VAL A 92 20.69 36.82 6.83
C VAL A 92 21.61 35.94 7.66
N SER A 93 21.22 35.65 8.89
CA SER A 93 22.13 35.05 9.86
C SER A 93 22.67 33.77 9.22
N ALA A 94 23.98 33.49 9.29
CA ALA A 94 24.56 32.29 8.67
C ALA A 94 23.85 31.01 9.17
N GLU A 95 23.24 31.10 10.35
CA GLU A 95 22.35 30.13 11.00
C GLU A 95 21.02 29.87 10.27
N LEU A 96 20.63 30.67 9.28
CA LEU A 96 19.46 30.45 8.42
C LEU A 96 19.85 29.87 7.06
N GLU A 97 21.08 30.13 6.60
CA GLU A 97 21.57 29.71 5.28
C GLU A 97 21.91 28.21 5.21
N GLY A 98 22.19 27.57 6.35
CA GLY A 98 22.49 26.14 6.42
C GLY A 98 23.94 25.78 6.04
N PHE A 99 24.16 24.51 5.72
CA PHE A 99 25.48 23.99 5.40
C PHE A 99 25.86 24.31 3.94
N VAL A 100 27.14 24.57 3.70
CA VAL A 100 27.66 24.64 2.33
C VAL A 100 27.82 23.21 1.80
N TRP A 101 27.17 22.92 0.68
CA TRP A 101 27.30 21.67 -0.04
C TRP A 101 28.35 21.82 -1.11
N TYR A 102 29.20 20.80 -1.23
CA TYR A 102 30.29 20.77 -2.20
C TYR A 102 30.06 19.61 -3.18
N ASP A 103 30.44 19.81 -4.44
CA ASP A 103 30.51 18.73 -5.41
C ASP A 103 31.70 17.79 -5.12
N GLN A 104 31.85 16.73 -5.94
CA GLN A 104 32.95 15.78 -5.80
C GLN A 104 34.35 16.41 -6.01
N LEU A 105 34.42 17.58 -6.66
CA LEU A 105 35.66 18.32 -6.91
C LEU A 105 35.95 19.34 -5.80
N GLY A 106 35.08 19.45 -4.79
CA GLY A 106 35.20 20.39 -3.68
C GLY A 106 34.77 21.83 -4.03
N GLN A 107 34.04 22.04 -5.13
CA GLN A 107 33.45 23.35 -5.45
C GLN A 107 32.12 23.53 -4.69
N PRO A 108 31.89 24.68 -4.05
CA PRO A 108 30.63 24.94 -3.37
C PRO A 108 29.50 25.06 -4.42
N VAL A 109 28.46 24.25 -4.27
CA VAL A 109 27.28 24.25 -5.15
C VAL A 109 26.19 25.15 -4.60
N GLU A 110 25.82 24.94 -3.33
CA GLU A 110 24.72 25.64 -2.68
C GLU A 110 24.89 25.69 -1.17
N ARG A 111 24.06 26.51 -0.50
CA ARG A 111 23.89 26.53 0.95
C ARG A 111 22.48 26.10 1.30
N GLY A 112 22.33 25.15 2.21
CA GLY A 112 21.01 24.71 2.64
C GLY A 112 21.03 23.70 3.78
N TRP A 113 19.84 23.41 4.30
CA TRP A 113 19.63 22.38 5.32
C TRP A 113 19.17 21.08 4.66
N LEU A 114 19.74 19.95 5.06
CA LEU A 114 19.08 18.67 4.83
C LEU A 114 17.83 18.65 5.73
N LEU A 115 16.64 18.69 5.13
CA LEU A 115 15.38 18.71 5.88
C LEU A 115 14.74 17.33 5.94
N TYR A 116 14.90 16.55 4.89
CA TYR A 116 14.29 15.24 4.72
C TYR A 116 15.17 14.37 3.86
N GLU A 117 15.28 13.11 4.24
CA GLU A 117 15.94 12.08 3.48
C GLU A 117 15.11 10.81 3.61
N TRP A 118 14.83 10.17 2.46
CA TRP A 118 14.18 8.88 2.40
C TRP A 118 15.00 7.99 1.48
N GLN A 119 15.56 6.94 2.06
CA GLN A 119 16.35 5.93 1.36
C GLN A 119 15.66 4.57 1.44
N GLN A 120 15.80 3.80 0.36
CA GLN A 120 15.27 2.46 0.25
C GLN A 120 16.33 1.57 -0.41
N GLU A 121 16.87 0.64 0.38
CA GLU A 121 17.89 -0.32 -0.04
C GLU A 121 17.36 -1.75 0.16
N GLN A 122 17.61 -2.62 -0.82
CA GLN A 122 17.28 -4.05 -0.83
C GLN A 122 18.46 -4.79 -1.48
N GLU A 123 18.85 -6.00 -1.09
CA GLU A 123 18.38 -6.92 -0.03
C GLU A 123 19.16 -6.66 1.29
N HIS A 124 18.65 -5.79 2.16
CA HIS A 124 19.36 -5.46 3.40
C HIS A 124 18.38 -5.31 4.56
N ALA A 125 18.70 -5.86 5.74
CA ALA A 125 17.92 -5.59 6.95
C ALA A 125 18.00 -4.10 7.30
N LYS A 126 16.88 -3.48 7.70
CA LYS A 126 16.79 -2.04 7.97
C LYS A 126 17.08 -1.15 6.74
N GLY A 127 16.76 -1.63 5.53
CA GLY A 127 17.04 -0.91 4.29
C GLY A 127 16.12 0.28 4.00
N SER A 128 14.99 0.43 4.70
CA SER A 128 14.10 1.59 4.55
C SER A 128 14.42 2.62 5.62
N SER A 129 15.03 3.74 5.25
CA SER A 129 15.40 4.81 6.19
C SER A 129 14.64 6.10 5.90
N ILE A 130 14.05 6.71 6.92
CA ILE A 130 13.56 8.09 6.87
C ILE A 130 14.25 8.91 7.93
N TRP A 131 14.78 10.04 7.52
CA TRP A 131 15.34 11.05 8.39
C TRP A 131 14.66 12.39 8.15
N LYS A 132 14.30 13.07 9.26
CA LYS A 132 13.74 14.42 9.28
C LYS A 132 14.66 15.28 10.13
N GLY A 133 15.17 16.37 9.56
CA GLY A 133 16.12 17.25 10.25
C GLY A 133 15.48 18.02 11.41
N ASN A 134 16.30 18.47 12.37
CA ASN A 134 15.82 19.34 13.44
C ASN A 134 15.22 20.65 12.89
N GLN A 135 15.80 21.17 11.81
CA GLN A 135 15.35 22.39 11.14
C GLN A 135 13.99 22.20 10.45
N TYR A 136 13.68 20.99 9.97
CA TYR A 136 12.33 20.66 9.47
C TYR A 136 11.30 20.87 10.59
N ASN A 137 11.60 20.38 11.80
CA ASN A 137 10.71 20.53 12.96
C ASN A 137 10.66 21.96 13.52
N SER A 138 11.79 22.67 13.57
CA SER A 138 11.89 23.98 14.23
C SER A 138 11.65 25.15 13.28
N LEU A 139 12.56 25.37 12.33
CA LEU A 139 12.54 26.50 11.39
C LEU A 139 11.33 26.44 10.47
N PHE A 140 11.07 25.26 9.88
CA PHE A 140 9.99 25.05 8.92
C PHE A 140 8.69 24.55 9.56
N ARG A 141 8.67 24.31 10.88
CA ARG A 141 7.48 23.87 11.63
C ARG A 141 6.73 22.69 10.97
N ARG A 142 7.49 21.74 10.41
CA ARG A 142 7.02 20.52 9.73
C ARG A 142 6.22 20.76 8.45
N LEU A 143 6.44 21.89 7.78
CA LEU A 143 5.89 22.17 6.47
C LEU A 143 6.91 22.90 5.61
N VAL A 144 7.28 22.29 4.49
CA VAL A 144 8.13 22.89 3.48
C VAL A 144 7.33 22.94 2.19
N VAL A 145 7.28 24.12 1.55
CA VAL A 145 6.63 24.32 0.27
C VAL A 145 7.62 24.99 -0.66
N ALA A 146 7.95 24.33 -1.76
CA ALA A 146 8.67 24.90 -2.88
C ALA A 146 7.68 25.10 -4.03
N SER A 147 7.68 26.26 -4.66
CA SER A 147 6.78 26.57 -5.76
C SER A 147 7.56 27.18 -6.92
N GLU A 148 7.23 26.75 -8.13
CA GLU A 148 7.74 27.31 -9.37
C GLU A 148 6.58 27.56 -10.33
N GLY A 149 6.64 28.65 -11.08
CA GLY A 149 5.61 28.99 -12.05
C GLY A 149 6.22 29.67 -13.26
N SER A 150 6.00 29.10 -14.44
CA SER A 150 6.44 29.67 -15.71
C SER A 150 5.59 29.13 -16.86
N GLY A 151 5.27 29.99 -17.84
CA GLY A 151 4.66 29.56 -19.10
C GLY A 151 3.28 28.89 -18.98
N GLY A 152 2.48 29.24 -17.97
CA GLY A 152 1.14 28.67 -17.76
C GLY A 152 1.11 27.35 -16.99
N LEU A 153 2.26 26.89 -16.47
CA LEU A 153 2.35 25.77 -15.53
C LEU A 153 2.75 26.29 -14.15
N GLU A 154 1.96 25.97 -13.14
CA GLU A 154 2.32 26.11 -11.72
C GLU A 154 2.66 24.73 -11.15
N LEU A 155 3.80 24.63 -10.47
CA LEU A 155 4.23 23.44 -9.73
C LEU A 155 4.43 23.78 -8.26
N ARG A 156 4.00 22.90 -7.36
CA ARG A 156 4.24 23.00 -5.92
C ARG A 156 4.68 21.66 -5.35
N LEU A 157 5.88 21.62 -4.80
CA LEU A 157 6.39 20.48 -4.03
C LEU A 157 6.25 20.77 -2.54
N MET A 158 5.53 19.92 -1.84
CA MET A 158 5.23 20.03 -0.42
C MET A 158 5.75 18.82 0.34
N LEU A 159 6.38 19.07 1.48
CA LEU A 159 6.72 18.05 2.47
C LEU A 159 6.10 18.47 3.79
N GLY A 160 5.25 17.63 4.37
CA GLY A 160 4.55 17.99 5.59
C GLY A 160 4.12 16.79 6.43
N ASP A 161 3.96 17.03 7.74
CA ASP A 161 3.42 16.03 8.67
C ASP A 161 1.88 16.04 8.70
N GLN A 162 1.26 17.11 8.22
CA GLN A 162 -0.18 17.38 8.29
C GLN A 162 -0.64 18.13 7.03
N LEU A 163 -0.46 17.50 5.88
CA LEU A 163 -0.99 17.99 4.62
C LEU A 163 -2.45 17.56 4.49
N GLU A 164 -3.34 18.51 4.25
CA GLU A 164 -4.70 18.18 3.83
C GLU A 164 -4.65 17.70 2.38
N THR A 165 -4.96 16.43 2.15
CA THR A 165 -4.93 15.82 0.82
C THR A 165 -6.25 15.12 0.53
N VAL A 166 -6.89 15.58 -0.53
CA VAL A 166 -8.15 15.05 -1.06
C VAL A 166 -7.97 14.85 -2.55
N PHE A 167 -8.22 13.63 -3.03
CA PHE A 167 -8.35 13.35 -4.46
C PHE A 167 -9.82 13.36 -4.84
N THR A 168 -10.56 12.34 -4.41
CA THR A 168 -12.02 12.25 -4.58
C THR A 168 -12.64 11.58 -3.33
N PRO A 169 -13.96 11.76 -3.08
CA PRO A 169 -14.62 11.22 -1.91
C PRO A 169 -14.51 9.70 -1.74
N LEU A 170 -14.52 8.94 -2.85
CA LEU A 170 -14.39 7.47 -2.83
C LEU A 170 -12.96 6.97 -3.08
N THR A 171 -11.92 7.80 -2.99
CA THR A 171 -10.54 7.29 -3.11
C THR A 171 -9.66 7.65 -1.95
N PHE A 172 -9.44 8.94 -1.73
CA PHE A 172 -8.41 9.40 -0.81
C PHE A 172 -8.79 10.72 -0.19
N VAL A 173 -9.17 10.65 1.08
CA VAL A 173 -9.42 11.79 1.94
C VAL A 173 -8.57 11.63 3.19
N LYS A 174 -7.53 12.44 3.33
CA LYS A 174 -6.65 12.44 4.50
C LYS A 174 -6.38 13.88 4.95
N PRO A 175 -6.98 14.33 6.06
CA PRO A 175 -6.81 15.71 6.54
C PRO A 175 -5.41 15.97 7.12
N ARG A 176 -4.68 14.93 7.49
CA ARG A 176 -3.34 15.01 8.10
C ARG A 176 -2.38 14.01 7.47
N PHE A 177 -2.26 14.08 6.14
CA PHE A 177 -1.30 13.27 5.39
C PHE A 177 0.14 13.65 5.79
N ASN A 178 0.95 12.65 6.12
CA ASN A 178 2.37 12.81 6.42
C ASN A 178 3.18 12.25 5.25
N GLY A 179 3.86 13.12 4.51
CA GLY A 179 4.64 12.72 3.35
C GLY A 179 4.96 13.86 2.41
N LEU A 180 5.29 13.48 1.18
CA LEU A 180 5.57 14.36 0.06
C LEU A 180 4.34 14.46 -0.84
N ARG A 181 4.05 15.67 -1.31
CA ARG A 181 3.00 15.96 -2.28
C ARG A 181 3.52 16.89 -3.37
N LEU A 182 3.29 16.54 -4.63
CA LEU A 182 3.60 17.36 -5.80
C LEU A 182 2.29 17.74 -6.48
N ASP A 183 1.99 19.03 -6.55
CA ASP A 183 0.85 19.56 -7.28
C ASP A 183 1.32 20.23 -8.57
N GLY A 184 0.57 20.05 -9.65
CA GLY A 184 0.76 20.71 -10.92
C GLY A 184 -0.57 21.23 -11.47
N ALA A 185 -0.59 22.46 -11.97
CA ALA A 185 -1.76 23.05 -12.58
C ALA A 185 -1.37 23.85 -13.83
N GLY A 186 -2.04 23.56 -14.95
CA GLY A 186 -1.99 24.38 -16.16
C GLY A 186 -3.40 24.63 -16.70
N ASP A 187 -3.48 25.16 -17.92
CA ASP A 187 -4.73 25.68 -18.48
C ASP A 187 -5.84 24.62 -18.66
N SER A 188 -5.47 23.37 -18.94
CA SER A 188 -6.42 22.30 -19.28
C SER A 188 -6.25 21.03 -18.46
N ILE A 189 -5.15 20.92 -17.70
CA ILE A 189 -4.80 19.76 -16.89
C ILE A 189 -4.28 20.23 -15.54
N LYS A 190 -4.73 19.55 -14.49
CA LYS A 190 -4.22 19.73 -13.13
C LYS A 190 -4.11 18.37 -12.48
N GLY A 191 -3.22 18.23 -11.51
CA GLY A 191 -3.06 16.99 -10.80
C GLY A 191 -2.17 17.10 -9.59
N SER A 192 -2.22 16.05 -8.80
CA SER A 192 -1.47 15.89 -7.56
C SER A 192 -0.90 14.49 -7.49
N PHE A 193 0.33 14.37 -7.00
CA PHE A 193 0.99 13.10 -6.69
C PHE A 193 1.41 13.10 -5.22
N ILE A 194 1.32 11.96 -4.56
CA ILE A 194 1.73 11.80 -3.16
C ILE A 194 2.64 10.59 -3.00
N LEU A 195 3.59 10.71 -2.07
CA LEU A 195 4.49 9.64 -1.63
C LEU A 195 4.63 9.69 -0.11
N ALA A 196 4.51 8.56 0.56
CA ALA A 196 4.69 8.44 2.00
C ALA A 196 5.16 7.05 2.41
N ARG A 197 5.80 7.00 3.57
CA ARG A 197 5.92 5.77 4.37
C ARG A 197 5.13 5.99 5.67
N PRO A 198 3.81 5.72 5.69
CA PRO A 198 2.97 6.00 6.85
C PRO A 198 3.37 5.22 8.11
N SER A 199 4.06 4.08 7.99
CA SER A 199 4.64 3.37 9.14
C SER A 199 5.88 4.09 9.68
N MET A 200 5.85 4.47 10.96
CA MET A 200 6.87 5.31 11.62
C MET A 200 7.39 6.43 10.70
N PRO A 201 6.55 7.43 10.39
CA PRO A 201 6.87 8.46 9.41
C PRO A 201 7.84 9.51 9.95
N ASN A 202 8.26 9.39 11.21
CA ASN A 202 9.08 10.36 11.93
C ASN A 202 10.37 9.72 12.42
N GLN A 203 11.32 10.56 12.83
CA GLN A 203 12.59 10.13 13.42
C GLN A 203 12.40 9.29 14.70
N ASP A 204 13.33 8.37 14.92
CA ASP A 204 13.41 7.64 16.19
C ASP A 204 14.11 8.49 17.24
N ASN A 205 13.66 8.40 18.49
CA ASN A 205 14.34 9.01 19.63
C ASN A 205 14.86 7.91 20.56
N ILE A 206 16.16 7.66 20.48
CA ILE A 206 16.84 6.62 21.26
C ILE A 206 17.75 7.33 22.25
N PHE A 207 17.43 7.23 23.55
CA PHE A 207 18.19 7.86 24.64
C PHE A 207 18.42 9.38 24.47
N GLY A 208 17.45 10.10 23.87
CA GLY A 208 17.56 11.54 23.63
C GLY A 208 18.35 11.92 22.37
N VAL A 209 18.82 10.94 21.60
CA VAL A 209 19.48 11.14 20.32
C VAL A 209 18.48 10.88 19.19
N THR A 210 18.25 11.90 18.37
CA THR A 210 17.51 11.77 17.11
C THR A 210 18.28 10.86 16.16
N SER A 211 17.67 9.77 15.73
CA SER A 211 18.23 8.85 14.75
C SER A 211 17.26 8.66 13.56
N PRO A 212 17.78 8.32 12.37
CA PRO A 212 16.93 7.88 11.26
C PRO A 212 16.01 6.73 11.70
N SER A 213 14.78 6.72 11.19
CA SER A 213 13.84 5.62 11.40
C SER A 213 14.11 4.54 10.35
N ASP A 214 15.04 3.64 10.67
CA ASP A 214 15.44 2.53 9.81
C ASP A 214 14.57 1.29 10.04
N ARG A 215 14.00 0.73 8.96
CA ARG A 215 13.00 -0.34 9.02
C ARG A 215 13.29 -1.43 7.99
N THR A 216 13.00 -2.68 8.40
CA THR A 216 13.04 -3.82 7.49
C THR A 216 11.67 -4.01 6.86
N ASP A 217 10.64 -4.09 7.70
CA ASP A 217 9.26 -4.11 7.28
C ASP A 217 8.67 -2.70 7.40
N PHE A 218 7.95 -2.26 6.38
CA PHE A 218 7.37 -0.92 6.31
C PHE A 218 6.10 -0.92 5.47
N VAL A 219 5.34 0.17 5.54
CA VAL A 219 4.21 0.43 4.66
C VAL A 219 4.57 1.61 3.78
N ASN A 220 4.51 1.41 2.47
CA ASN A 220 4.62 2.48 1.49
C ASN A 220 3.23 2.86 1.00
N LEU A 221 3.08 4.15 0.72
CA LEU A 221 1.87 4.71 0.12
C LEU A 221 2.29 5.65 -1.00
N PHE A 222 1.71 5.44 -2.17
CA PHE A 222 1.80 6.40 -3.25
C PHE A 222 0.46 6.52 -3.96
N GLY A 223 0.25 7.66 -4.59
CA GLY A 223 -0.95 7.87 -5.36
C GLY A 223 -0.91 9.15 -6.15
N GLY A 224 -1.90 9.33 -7.01
CA GLY A 224 -2.10 10.57 -7.71
C GLY A 224 -3.51 10.69 -8.26
N HIS A 225 -3.88 11.93 -8.54
CA HIS A 225 -5.11 12.30 -9.19
C HIS A 225 -4.80 13.32 -10.28
N VAL A 226 -5.39 13.14 -11.45
CA VAL A 226 -5.28 14.07 -12.58
C VAL A 226 -6.66 14.37 -13.10
N GLU A 227 -6.98 15.65 -13.25
CA GLU A 227 -8.20 16.15 -13.88
C GLU A 227 -7.83 16.88 -15.17
N TRP A 228 -8.56 16.62 -16.25
CA TRP A 228 -8.42 17.32 -17.51
C TRP A 228 -9.76 17.81 -18.05
N THR A 229 -9.74 18.97 -18.70
CA THR A 229 -10.91 19.52 -19.40
C THR A 229 -11.08 18.82 -20.74
N ALA A 230 -12.04 17.89 -20.82
CA ALA A 230 -12.30 17.10 -22.03
C ALA A 230 -13.10 17.88 -23.10
N ALA A 231 -13.96 18.80 -22.68
CA ALA A 231 -14.73 19.70 -23.55
C ALA A 231 -15.15 20.96 -22.79
N PRO A 232 -15.66 22.01 -23.46
CA PRO A 232 -16.27 23.13 -22.75
C PRO A 232 -17.36 22.62 -21.82
N ARG A 233 -17.19 22.85 -20.51
CA ARG A 233 -18.09 22.40 -19.42
C ARG A 233 -18.02 20.92 -19.06
N MET A 234 -17.02 20.17 -19.53
CA MET A 234 -16.81 18.77 -19.16
C MET A 234 -15.38 18.57 -18.65
N ALA A 235 -15.27 18.16 -17.39
CA ALA A 235 -14.03 17.71 -16.78
C ALA A 235 -14.10 16.20 -16.52
N LEU A 236 -12.97 15.53 -16.70
CA LEU A 236 -12.77 14.13 -16.37
C LEU A 236 -11.57 14.02 -15.45
N GLY A 237 -11.64 13.09 -14.49
CA GLY A 237 -10.56 12.80 -13.57
C GLY A 237 -10.25 11.31 -13.52
N ALA A 238 -9.01 11.01 -13.16
CA ALA A 238 -8.54 9.67 -12.89
C ALA A 238 -7.67 9.68 -11.63
N THR A 239 -7.90 8.69 -10.77
CA THR A 239 -7.20 8.55 -9.49
C THR A 239 -6.61 7.15 -9.35
N TYR A 240 -5.39 7.08 -8.82
CA TYR A 240 -4.76 5.83 -8.41
C TYR A 240 -4.14 6.02 -7.03
N VAL A 241 -4.43 5.12 -6.10
CA VAL A 241 -3.78 5.07 -4.78
C VAL A 241 -3.41 3.64 -4.46
N ASN A 242 -2.21 3.44 -3.96
CA ASN A 242 -1.74 2.14 -3.50
C ASN A 242 -1.03 2.32 -2.16
N ALA A 243 -1.42 1.49 -1.20
CA ALA A 243 -0.73 1.33 0.08
C ALA A 243 -0.37 -0.14 0.24
N HIS A 244 0.90 -0.44 0.44
CA HIS A 244 1.39 -1.82 0.48
C HIS A 244 2.48 -2.00 1.53
N PHE A 245 2.56 -3.22 2.06
CA PHE A 245 3.67 -3.69 2.85
C PHE A 245 4.89 -3.93 1.98
N GLY A 246 6.04 -3.49 2.47
CA GLY A 246 7.34 -3.80 1.90
C GLY A 246 8.24 -4.43 2.94
N ASN A 247 9.15 -5.27 2.48
CA ASN A 247 10.17 -5.94 3.28
C ASN A 247 11.52 -5.77 2.57
N THR A 248 12.52 -5.19 3.24
CA THR A 248 13.81 -4.90 2.60
C THR A 248 14.74 -6.10 2.47
N ARG A 249 14.37 -7.25 3.05
CA ARG A 249 15.10 -8.51 2.86
C ARG A 249 14.68 -9.25 1.60
N GLU A 250 13.53 -8.91 1.03
CA GLU A 250 13.05 -9.48 -0.22
C GLU A 250 14.01 -9.17 -1.37
N THR A 251 14.17 -10.15 -2.25
CA THR A 251 14.95 -9.99 -3.47
C THR A 251 14.30 -8.95 -4.38
N PHE A 252 15.12 -8.03 -4.90
CA PHE A 252 14.60 -7.05 -5.85
C PHE A 252 14.01 -7.75 -7.08
N GLY A 253 12.71 -7.61 -7.29
CA GLY A 253 11.98 -8.29 -8.36
C GLY A 253 11.33 -9.62 -7.97
N SER A 254 11.42 -10.06 -6.71
CA SER A 254 10.48 -11.06 -6.18
C SER A 254 9.09 -10.42 -6.07
N GLY A 255 8.07 -11.11 -6.59
CA GLY A 255 6.67 -10.67 -6.49
C GLY A 255 6.29 -9.41 -7.29
N SER A 256 5.25 -8.72 -6.84
CA SER A 256 4.70 -7.52 -7.47
C SER A 256 4.96 -6.29 -6.59
N PRO A 257 5.48 -5.18 -7.13
CA PRO A 257 5.72 -3.96 -6.37
C PRO A 257 4.42 -3.27 -5.91
N PHE A 258 3.26 -3.73 -6.37
CA PHE A 258 1.96 -3.16 -6.03
C PHE A 258 1.14 -4.06 -5.10
N ALA A 259 1.35 -5.38 -5.19
CA ALA A 259 0.67 -6.35 -4.32
C ALA A 259 1.27 -6.41 -2.91
N GLY A 260 2.42 -5.77 -2.70
CA GLY A 260 3.16 -5.79 -1.45
C GLY A 260 3.89 -7.11 -1.20
N ALA A 261 4.54 -7.17 -0.04
CA ALA A 261 5.26 -8.33 0.47
C ALA A 261 4.80 -8.66 1.88
N LEU A 262 4.97 -9.91 2.30
CA LEU A 262 4.72 -10.29 3.68
C LEU A 262 5.78 -9.68 4.61
N PRO A 263 5.37 -9.03 5.71
CA PRO A 263 6.28 -8.61 6.75
C PRO A 263 6.99 -9.81 7.40
N THR A 264 8.24 -9.63 7.83
CA THR A 264 9.06 -10.69 8.46
C THR A 264 8.33 -11.40 9.63
N ILE A 265 7.47 -10.72 10.38
CA ILE A 265 6.74 -11.35 11.51
C ILE A 265 5.65 -12.33 11.06
N GLN A 266 5.15 -12.14 9.84
CA GLN A 266 4.03 -12.85 9.22
C GLN A 266 4.47 -13.90 8.20
N ASP A 267 5.66 -13.76 7.62
CA ASP A 267 6.21 -14.79 6.75
C ASP A 267 6.74 -15.98 7.57
N LYS A 268 5.81 -16.82 8.02
CA LYS A 268 6.04 -18.00 8.85
C LYS A 268 5.06 -19.10 8.47
N ASN A 269 5.44 -20.34 8.76
CA ASN A 269 4.53 -21.47 8.63
C ASN A 269 3.26 -21.23 9.46
N LEU A 270 2.12 -21.44 8.81
CA LEU A 270 0.80 -21.33 9.40
C LEU A 270 0.56 -22.50 10.37
N LYS A 271 0.11 -22.23 11.59
CA LYS A 271 -0.15 -23.29 12.59
C LYS A 271 -1.61 -23.60 12.75
N THR A 272 -2.45 -22.57 12.68
CA THR A 272 -3.89 -22.76 12.90
C THR A 272 -4.67 -21.83 12.00
N LEU A 273 -5.71 -22.35 11.38
CA LEU A 273 -6.63 -21.62 10.52
C LEU A 273 -8.02 -21.70 11.13
N TRP A 274 -8.69 -20.55 11.22
CA TRP A 274 -10.09 -20.48 11.63
C TRP A 274 -10.93 -19.83 10.54
N VAL A 275 -12.11 -20.41 10.33
CA VAL A 275 -13.18 -19.81 9.53
C VAL A 275 -14.42 -19.71 10.40
N ARG A 276 -14.99 -18.50 10.47
CA ARG A 276 -16.18 -18.22 11.26
C ARG A 276 -17.34 -17.88 10.34
N LEU A 277 -18.50 -18.46 10.61
CA LEU A 277 -19.78 -18.13 10.00
C LEU A 277 -20.69 -17.59 11.08
N ARG A 278 -21.32 -16.45 10.83
CA ARG A 278 -22.31 -15.84 11.70
C ARG A 278 -23.43 -15.21 10.88
N ASP A 279 -24.48 -14.81 11.56
CA ASP A 279 -25.55 -13.99 11.00
C ASP A 279 -25.01 -12.62 10.55
N ASP A 280 -25.36 -12.19 9.33
CA ASP A 280 -25.02 -10.85 8.82
C ASP A 280 -25.98 -9.76 9.36
N SER A 281 -27.22 -10.13 9.68
CA SER A 281 -28.25 -9.28 10.28
C SER A 281 -28.70 -9.81 11.66
N PRO A 282 -27.79 -9.94 12.64
CA PRO A 282 -28.06 -10.63 13.90
C PRO A 282 -29.18 -9.98 14.75
N GLU A 283 -29.57 -8.74 14.46
CA GLU A 283 -30.59 -8.00 15.21
C GLU A 283 -32.01 -8.54 15.04
N ASP A 284 -32.31 -9.26 13.95
CA ASP A 284 -33.64 -9.84 13.74
C ASP A 284 -33.84 -11.18 14.50
N GLY A 285 -32.73 -11.82 14.89
CA GLY A 285 -32.68 -13.08 15.63
C GLY A 285 -33.24 -14.29 14.87
N VAL A 286 -33.42 -14.23 13.55
CA VAL A 286 -34.03 -15.30 12.75
C VAL A 286 -33.40 -15.38 11.36
N GLY A 287 -32.94 -16.58 10.97
CA GLY A 287 -32.59 -16.84 9.57
C GLY A 287 -31.16 -16.44 9.22
N GLY A 288 -30.23 -16.67 10.14
CA GLY A 288 -28.81 -16.42 9.94
C GLY A 288 -28.11 -17.49 9.11
N ALA A 289 -26.79 -17.59 9.25
CA ALA A 289 -25.98 -18.45 8.40
C ALA A 289 -26.35 -19.93 8.53
N LEU A 290 -26.60 -20.60 7.40
CA LEU A 290 -26.80 -22.04 7.34
C LEU A 290 -25.62 -22.71 6.63
N LEU A 291 -24.96 -23.64 7.31
CA LEU A 291 -23.83 -24.43 6.81
C LEU A 291 -24.25 -25.88 6.57
N PHE A 292 -24.22 -26.30 5.31
CA PHE A 292 -24.53 -27.67 4.90
C PHE A 292 -23.30 -28.58 4.92
N ASP A 293 -22.16 -28.05 4.47
CA ASP A 293 -20.96 -28.85 4.27
C ASP A 293 -19.69 -27.99 4.30
N TYR A 294 -18.56 -28.60 4.67
CA TYR A 294 -17.25 -27.94 4.67
C TYR A 294 -16.11 -28.91 4.35
N ASP A 295 -15.07 -28.43 3.66
CA ASP A 295 -13.84 -29.16 3.39
C ASP A 295 -12.66 -28.18 3.30
N ILE A 296 -11.45 -28.68 3.53
CA ILE A 296 -10.20 -27.92 3.35
C ILE A 296 -9.44 -28.50 2.16
N VAL A 297 -8.91 -27.64 1.30
CA VAL A 297 -8.09 -27.99 0.14
C VAL A 297 -6.71 -27.40 0.34
N LEU A 298 -5.74 -28.27 0.53
CA LEU A 298 -4.33 -27.94 0.70
C LEU A 298 -3.65 -28.08 -0.66
N THR A 299 -2.91 -27.07 -1.11
CA THR A 299 -2.09 -27.16 -2.32
C THR A 299 -0.62 -27.04 -1.92
N ASP A 300 0.20 -28.01 -2.30
CA ASP A 300 1.63 -28.00 -2.03
C ASP A 300 2.41 -27.08 -3.01
N THR A 301 3.71 -26.91 -2.78
CA THR A 301 4.62 -26.14 -3.64
C THR A 301 4.83 -26.77 -5.02
N ALA A 302 4.59 -28.07 -5.18
CA ALA A 302 4.60 -28.78 -6.47
C ALA A 302 3.28 -28.63 -7.26
N GLY A 303 2.22 -28.10 -6.64
CA GLY A 303 0.88 -27.96 -7.20
C GLY A 303 -0.05 -29.15 -6.97
N THR A 304 0.35 -30.15 -6.19
CA THR A 304 -0.52 -31.26 -5.79
C THR A 304 -1.58 -30.75 -4.83
N GLN A 305 -2.82 -31.18 -5.03
CA GLN A 305 -3.93 -30.87 -4.13
C GLN A 305 -4.27 -32.07 -3.25
N LEU A 306 -4.44 -31.81 -1.96
CA LEU A 306 -4.89 -32.76 -0.96
C LEU A 306 -6.16 -32.21 -0.32
N ARG A 307 -7.25 -32.99 -0.36
CA ARG A 307 -8.51 -32.63 0.30
C ARG A 307 -8.52 -33.18 1.72
N GLY A 308 -8.97 -32.37 2.68
CA GLY A 308 -9.03 -32.74 4.09
C GLY A 308 -9.82 -34.03 4.29
N ARG A 309 -10.98 -34.16 3.64
CA ARG A 309 -11.78 -35.39 3.68
C ARG A 309 -11.08 -36.66 3.17
N GLU A 310 -10.16 -36.54 2.22
CA GLU A 310 -9.45 -37.70 1.66
C GLU A 310 -8.39 -38.24 2.62
N ILE A 311 -7.85 -37.36 3.46
CA ILE A 311 -6.82 -37.69 4.45
C ILE A 311 -7.37 -37.75 5.88
N ASP A 312 -8.67 -37.58 6.08
CA ASP A 312 -9.33 -37.48 7.40
C ASP A 312 -8.83 -36.29 8.26
N PHE A 313 -8.44 -35.20 7.59
CA PHE A 313 -8.07 -33.93 8.21
C PHE A 313 -9.26 -32.97 8.24
N LEU A 314 -10.08 -33.10 9.28
CA LEU A 314 -11.31 -32.34 9.49
C LEU A 314 -11.13 -31.27 10.58
N PRO A 315 -11.86 -30.14 10.52
CA PRO A 315 -11.80 -29.13 11.56
C PRO A 315 -12.45 -29.61 12.84
N THR A 316 -12.03 -29.01 13.95
CA THR A 316 -12.88 -28.94 15.15
C THR A 316 -13.98 -27.91 14.89
N VAL A 317 -15.22 -28.29 15.16
CA VAL A 317 -16.39 -27.41 15.01
C VAL A 317 -16.84 -26.93 16.38
N GLU A 318 -16.91 -25.61 16.55
CA GLU A 318 -17.39 -24.96 17.78
C GLU A 318 -18.59 -24.06 17.48
N GLY A 319 -19.56 -24.04 18.40
CA GLY A 319 -20.78 -23.24 18.27
C GLY A 319 -21.75 -23.73 17.20
N GLY A 320 -22.76 -22.91 16.91
CA GLY A 320 -23.84 -23.25 15.99
C GLY A 320 -24.87 -24.23 16.58
N SER A 321 -26.08 -24.15 16.05
CA SER A 321 -27.18 -25.04 16.43
C SER A 321 -27.44 -26.07 15.33
N VAL A 322 -27.67 -27.32 15.72
CA VAL A 322 -27.98 -28.39 14.76
C VAL A 322 -29.40 -28.23 14.25
N ARG A 323 -29.56 -28.08 12.93
CA ARG A 323 -30.85 -27.99 12.24
C ARG A 323 -30.92 -29.04 11.13
N GLY A 324 -31.46 -30.21 11.45
CA GLY A 324 -31.48 -31.35 10.53
C GLY A 324 -30.07 -31.87 10.28
N SER A 325 -29.59 -31.80 9.02
CA SER A 325 -28.24 -32.19 8.61
C SER A 325 -27.29 -30.99 8.43
N SER A 326 -27.65 -29.83 8.97
CA SER A 326 -26.92 -28.57 8.80
C SER A 326 -26.66 -27.90 10.14
N LEU A 327 -25.70 -27.00 10.17
CA LEU A 327 -25.43 -26.12 11.30
C LEU A 327 -25.98 -24.72 11.00
N ALA A 328 -26.69 -24.13 11.95
CA ALA A 328 -27.24 -22.78 11.83
C ALA A 328 -26.63 -21.85 12.88
N ALA A 329 -26.26 -20.64 12.46
CA ALA A 329 -25.83 -19.54 13.32
C ALA A 329 -26.81 -18.38 13.18
N ASP A 330 -27.84 -18.38 14.04
CA ASP A 330 -28.88 -17.35 14.09
C ASP A 330 -28.56 -16.29 15.17
N GLY A 331 -28.83 -15.02 14.88
CA GLY A 331 -28.61 -13.94 15.84
C GLY A 331 -27.15 -13.83 16.27
N SER A 332 -26.87 -13.87 17.58
CA SER A 332 -25.50 -13.76 18.10
C SER A 332 -24.68 -15.06 18.06
N GLU A 333 -25.27 -16.17 17.60
CA GLU A 333 -24.55 -17.44 17.47
C GLU A 333 -23.52 -17.38 16.33
N ALA A 334 -22.48 -18.20 16.44
CA ALA A 334 -21.47 -18.35 15.41
C ALA A 334 -21.03 -19.81 15.30
N ILE A 335 -20.73 -20.25 14.08
CA ILE A 335 -20.05 -21.52 13.80
C ILE A 335 -18.59 -21.19 13.55
N VAL A 336 -17.68 -21.82 14.30
CA VAL A 336 -16.24 -21.68 14.10
C VAL A 336 -15.67 -23.04 13.69
N LEU A 337 -15.03 -23.07 12.52
CA LEU A 337 -14.28 -24.21 12.00
C LEU A 337 -12.79 -23.95 12.26
N ALA A 338 -12.15 -24.81 13.04
CA ALA A 338 -10.74 -24.68 13.43
C ALA A 338 -9.90 -25.85 12.91
N TRP A 339 -8.90 -25.57 12.07
CA TRP A 339 -7.92 -26.55 11.62
C TRP A 339 -6.58 -26.32 12.32
N ASN A 340 -6.05 -27.35 12.96
CA ASN A 340 -4.70 -27.36 13.49
C ASN A 340 -3.73 -27.90 12.44
N LEU A 341 -3.02 -27.01 11.75
CA LEU A 341 -2.09 -27.38 10.68
C LEU A 341 -0.82 -28.04 11.21
N ASP A 342 -0.45 -27.83 12.49
CA ASP A 342 0.68 -28.54 13.11
C ASP A 342 0.47 -30.07 13.12
N ASP A 343 -0.79 -30.54 13.08
CA ASP A 343 -1.12 -31.98 13.07
C ASP A 343 -0.89 -32.63 11.69
N LEU A 344 -0.75 -31.85 10.62
CA LEU A 344 -0.53 -32.34 9.25
C LEU A 344 0.77 -33.13 9.14
N ALA A 345 1.85 -32.61 9.72
CA ALA A 345 3.15 -33.24 9.67
C ALA A 345 3.14 -34.60 10.39
N VAL A 346 2.54 -34.62 11.59
CA VAL A 346 2.53 -35.79 12.47
C VAL A 346 1.61 -36.89 11.95
N THR A 347 0.42 -36.52 11.46
CA THR A 347 -0.66 -37.48 11.15
C THR A 347 -0.70 -37.86 9.68
N HIS A 348 -0.31 -36.94 8.80
CA HIS A 348 -0.49 -37.07 7.36
C HIS A 348 0.81 -36.94 6.55
N GLY A 349 1.94 -36.63 7.20
CA GLY A 349 3.25 -36.51 6.56
C GLY A 349 3.37 -35.31 5.61
N VAL A 350 2.54 -34.28 5.83
CA VAL A 350 2.55 -33.03 5.04
C VAL A 350 3.08 -31.91 5.92
N GLU A 351 4.24 -31.36 5.58
CA GLU A 351 4.81 -30.24 6.31
C GLU A 351 4.16 -28.93 5.86
N THR A 352 3.92 -28.01 6.79
CA THR A 352 3.31 -26.71 6.47
C THR A 352 4.22 -25.82 5.60
N GLU A 353 5.53 -26.06 5.63
CA GLU A 353 6.51 -25.41 4.73
C GLU A 353 6.37 -25.87 3.27
N ASP A 354 5.78 -27.04 3.03
CA ASP A 354 5.50 -27.54 1.69
C ASP A 354 4.18 -27.00 1.15
N LEU A 355 3.38 -26.29 1.96
CA LEU A 355 2.10 -25.73 1.54
C LEU A 355 2.27 -24.39 0.84
N ARG A 356 1.70 -24.27 -0.35
CA ARG A 356 1.64 -23.02 -1.11
C ARG A 356 0.34 -22.26 -0.89
N ARG A 357 -0.76 -22.97 -0.62
CA ARG A 357 -2.11 -22.40 -0.53
C ARG A 357 -3.01 -23.28 0.34
N VAL A 358 -3.85 -22.62 1.14
CA VAL A 358 -4.91 -23.27 1.91
C VAL A 358 -6.23 -22.61 1.56
N GLN A 359 -7.19 -23.41 1.11
CA GLN A 359 -8.52 -22.97 0.72
C GLN A 359 -9.57 -23.76 1.51
N VAL A 360 -10.60 -23.10 2.03
CA VAL A 360 -11.74 -23.77 2.68
C VAL A 360 -12.96 -23.64 1.77
N GLU A 361 -13.59 -24.76 1.44
CA GLU A 361 -14.84 -24.81 0.67
C GLU A 361 -16.00 -24.97 1.65
N LEU A 362 -16.99 -24.08 1.58
CA LEU A 362 -18.16 -24.05 2.45
C LEU A 362 -19.42 -24.10 1.60
N SER A 363 -20.33 -25.04 1.86
CA SER A 363 -21.67 -25.05 1.29
C SER A 363 -22.61 -24.31 2.23
N VAL A 364 -23.06 -23.12 1.84
CA VAL A 364 -23.78 -22.18 2.71
C VAL A 364 -25.07 -21.66 2.08
N ALA A 365 -26.01 -21.18 2.91
CA ALA A 365 -27.18 -20.41 2.50
C ALA A 365 -27.61 -19.41 3.59
N ASN A 366 -28.64 -18.63 3.27
CA ASN A 366 -29.26 -17.59 4.09
C ASN A 366 -28.35 -16.39 4.35
N ASP A 367 -28.56 -15.68 5.46
CA ASP A 367 -27.89 -14.43 5.78
C ASP A 367 -26.52 -14.66 6.43
N TYR A 368 -25.59 -15.20 5.65
CA TYR A 368 -24.26 -15.55 6.14
C TYR A 368 -23.26 -14.38 6.08
N HIS A 369 -22.46 -14.26 7.13
CA HIS A 369 -21.22 -13.51 7.16
C HIS A 369 -20.06 -14.46 7.44
N ILE A 370 -19.19 -14.63 6.45
CA ILE A 370 -18.01 -15.50 6.50
C ILE A 370 -16.76 -14.66 6.75
N GLU A 371 -16.01 -15.05 7.76
CA GLU A 371 -14.76 -14.41 8.17
C GLU A 371 -13.64 -15.47 8.33
N SER A 372 -12.38 -15.07 8.17
CA SER A 372 -11.23 -15.95 8.35
C SER A 372 -10.10 -15.30 9.15
N THR A 373 -9.29 -16.12 9.83
CA THR A 373 -8.11 -15.69 10.59
C THR A 373 -7.12 -16.83 10.80
N SER A 374 -5.92 -16.49 11.26
CA SER A 374 -4.90 -17.46 11.68
C SER A 374 -4.09 -16.97 12.89
N ASP A 375 -3.14 -17.80 13.33
CA ASP A 375 -2.20 -17.47 14.40
C ASP A 375 -1.24 -16.31 14.05
N LEU A 376 -1.24 -15.86 12.79
CA LEU A 376 -0.44 -14.75 12.26
C LEU A 376 -1.27 -13.46 12.04
N GLN A 377 -2.60 -13.52 12.22
CA GLN A 377 -3.52 -12.40 12.06
C GLN A 377 -4.15 -12.03 13.41
N THR A 378 -3.51 -11.13 14.14
CA THR A 378 -3.85 -10.87 15.56
C THR A 378 -4.10 -9.40 15.88
N ASP A 379 -4.55 -9.12 17.11
CA ASP A 379 -4.72 -7.77 17.66
C ASP A 379 -3.41 -7.02 17.95
N GLY A 380 -2.28 -7.52 17.45
CA GLY A 380 -0.95 -6.92 17.58
C GLY A 380 -0.41 -6.85 19.02
N LYS A 381 -1.10 -7.44 20.02
CA LYS A 381 -0.62 -7.42 21.41
C LYS A 381 0.56 -8.36 21.60
N GLN A 382 1.62 -7.87 22.24
CA GLN A 382 2.82 -8.68 22.49
C GLN A 382 2.59 -9.88 23.43
N ARG A 383 1.56 -9.82 24.27
CA ARG A 383 1.22 -10.88 25.23
C ARG A 383 -0.24 -11.24 25.04
N ARG A 384 -0.51 -12.54 24.83
CA ARG A 384 -1.86 -13.08 24.59
C ARG A 384 -2.53 -12.39 23.39
N ALA A 385 -1.82 -12.37 22.27
CA ALA A 385 -2.37 -11.88 21.02
C ALA A 385 -3.65 -12.67 20.69
N ALA A 386 -4.76 -11.98 20.48
CA ALA A 386 -6.01 -12.60 20.10
C ALA A 386 -6.13 -12.63 18.57
N PRO A 387 -6.60 -13.73 17.96
CA PRO A 387 -6.84 -13.77 16.53
C PRO A 387 -7.95 -12.79 16.15
N VAL A 388 -7.74 -12.05 15.07
CA VAL A 388 -8.72 -11.08 14.55
C VAL A 388 -9.31 -11.64 13.27
N PHE A 389 -10.63 -11.74 13.21
CA PHE A 389 -11.36 -12.24 12.06
C PHE A 389 -11.57 -11.12 11.04
N LEU A 390 -11.16 -11.36 9.80
CA LEU A 390 -11.41 -10.44 8.69
C LEU A 390 -12.50 -11.01 7.78
N THR A 391 -13.36 -10.11 7.28
CA THR A 391 -14.46 -10.46 6.39
C THR A 391 -13.93 -11.02 5.08
N VAL A 392 -14.48 -12.16 4.66
CA VAL A 392 -14.21 -12.78 3.37
C VAL A 392 -15.41 -12.62 2.44
N ARG A 393 -16.62 -12.90 2.95
CA ARG A 393 -17.83 -12.86 2.14
C ARG A 393 -19.05 -12.60 3.01
N ARG A 394 -20.01 -11.86 2.46
CA ARG A 394 -21.33 -11.61 3.06
C ARG A 394 -22.42 -12.06 2.09
N ALA A 395 -23.59 -12.37 2.61
CA ALA A 395 -24.78 -12.64 1.81
C ALA A 395 -25.32 -11.34 1.20
N ALA A 396 -25.92 -11.44 0.00
CA ALA A 396 -26.54 -10.29 -0.63
C ALA A 396 -27.93 -10.06 -0.02
N GLY A 397 -27.98 -9.25 1.03
CA GLY A 397 -29.19 -8.99 1.81
C GLY A 397 -29.58 -10.17 2.72
N ASN A 398 -30.62 -9.95 3.51
CA ASN A 398 -31.09 -10.89 4.54
C ASN A 398 -32.01 -11.97 3.96
N VAL A 399 -31.41 -13.04 3.44
CA VAL A 399 -32.11 -14.20 2.85
C VAL A 399 -32.37 -15.26 3.92
N GLN A 400 -33.59 -15.81 3.97
CA GLN A 400 -34.00 -16.75 5.05
C GLN A 400 -34.64 -18.06 4.54
N ASP A 401 -34.73 -18.24 3.23
CA ASP A 401 -35.48 -19.32 2.56
C ASP A 401 -34.59 -20.32 1.78
N ASN A 402 -33.27 -20.24 2.00
CA ASN A 402 -32.23 -21.00 1.31
C ASN A 402 -32.12 -20.74 -0.21
N SER A 403 -32.76 -19.70 -0.74
CA SER A 403 -32.76 -19.40 -2.19
C SER A 403 -31.38 -19.04 -2.74
N ASN A 404 -30.47 -18.60 -1.87
CA ASN A 404 -29.09 -18.24 -2.19
C ASN A 404 -28.07 -19.35 -1.89
N ALA A 405 -28.50 -20.61 -1.75
CA ALA A 405 -27.61 -21.73 -1.46
C ALA A 405 -26.47 -21.85 -2.50
N THR A 406 -25.22 -21.83 -2.03
CA THR A 406 -24.03 -21.81 -2.88
C THR A 406 -22.81 -22.41 -2.17
N VAL A 407 -21.79 -22.76 -2.94
CA VAL A 407 -20.45 -23.07 -2.41
C VAL A 407 -19.62 -21.79 -2.43
N VAL A 408 -19.08 -21.40 -1.28
CA VAL A 408 -18.14 -20.30 -1.11
C VAL A 408 -16.76 -20.88 -0.85
N SER A 409 -15.77 -20.42 -1.60
CA SER A 409 -14.37 -20.78 -1.35
C SER A 409 -13.64 -19.64 -0.65
N VAL A 410 -13.18 -19.90 0.56
CA VAL A 410 -12.34 -19.01 1.36
C VAL A 410 -10.88 -19.32 1.05
N ASP A 411 -10.26 -18.52 0.19
CA ASP A 411 -8.81 -18.61 -0.09
C ASP A 411 -8.05 -17.82 0.99
N TYR A 412 -7.28 -18.50 1.83
CA TYR A 412 -6.63 -17.87 2.97
C TYR A 412 -5.34 -17.14 2.57
N GLY A 413 -5.15 -15.94 3.11
CA GLY A 413 -3.93 -15.16 2.96
C GLY A 413 -3.97 -13.92 3.85
N LEU A 414 -2.79 -13.43 4.22
CA LEU A 414 -2.63 -12.23 5.04
C LEU A 414 -2.68 -10.98 4.15
N PRO A 415 -3.33 -9.88 4.58
CA PRO A 415 -3.37 -8.63 3.81
C PRO A 415 -1.96 -8.05 3.58
N THR A 416 -1.64 -7.72 2.33
CA THR A 416 -0.33 -7.16 1.94
C THR A 416 -0.43 -5.81 1.24
N ALA A 417 -1.54 -5.51 0.55
CA ALA A 417 -1.75 -4.21 -0.09
C ALA A 417 -3.23 -3.87 -0.33
N THR A 418 -3.51 -2.58 -0.39
CA THR A 418 -4.79 -1.99 -0.83
C THR A 418 -4.52 -1.06 -2.02
N GLU A 419 -5.21 -1.30 -3.13
CA GLU A 419 -5.24 -0.44 -4.31
C GLU A 419 -6.63 0.17 -4.48
N VAL A 420 -6.66 1.42 -4.93
CA VAL A 420 -7.88 2.14 -5.26
C VAL A 420 -7.68 2.82 -6.61
N ILE A 421 -8.55 2.51 -7.57
CA ILE A 421 -8.51 3.02 -8.94
C ILE A 421 -9.85 3.70 -9.20
N GLY A 422 -9.84 5.00 -9.48
CA GLY A 422 -11.05 5.80 -9.65
C GLY A 422 -11.08 6.53 -10.99
N ILE A 423 -12.28 6.69 -11.53
CA ILE A 423 -12.60 7.68 -12.55
C ILE A 423 -13.71 8.59 -12.05
N ASP A 424 -13.61 9.87 -12.33
CA ASP A 424 -14.61 10.87 -11.97
C ASP A 424 -14.93 11.79 -13.15
N TRP A 425 -16.12 12.37 -13.11
CA TRP A 425 -16.58 13.28 -14.15
C TRP A 425 -17.41 14.40 -13.56
N ASN A 426 -17.32 15.56 -14.20
CA ASN A 426 -18.15 16.71 -13.88
C ASN A 426 -18.56 17.42 -15.17
N ILE A 427 -19.86 17.49 -15.41
CA ILE A 427 -20.47 18.18 -16.54
C ILE A 427 -21.39 19.28 -16.01
N ILE A 428 -21.18 20.50 -16.50
CA ILE A 428 -21.90 21.69 -16.03
C ILE A 428 -22.80 22.21 -17.15
N ASP A 429 -24.08 22.43 -16.84
CA ASP A 429 -25.04 23.10 -17.74
C ASP A 429 -25.00 22.60 -19.20
N TRP A 430 -25.04 21.29 -19.39
CA TRP A 430 -25.25 20.70 -20.71
C TRP A 430 -26.75 20.70 -21.02
N HIS A 431 -27.20 21.72 -21.76
CA HIS A 431 -28.62 21.94 -22.08
C HIS A 431 -29.54 22.02 -20.85
N GLY A 432 -29.08 22.68 -19.78
CA GLY A 432 -29.78 22.77 -18.50
C GLY A 432 -29.57 21.58 -17.57
N ILE A 433 -28.75 20.60 -17.94
CA ILE A 433 -28.39 19.44 -17.09
C ILE A 433 -26.95 19.61 -16.60
N SER A 434 -26.74 19.58 -15.29
CA SER A 434 -25.43 19.39 -14.67
C SER A 434 -25.38 18.00 -14.05
N PHE A 435 -24.30 17.26 -14.22
CA PHE A 435 -24.13 15.98 -13.55
C PHE A 435 -22.68 15.71 -13.19
N GLN A 436 -22.47 15.06 -12.06
CA GLN A 436 -21.17 14.66 -11.56
C GLN A 436 -21.24 13.26 -10.98
N GLY A 437 -20.12 12.57 -10.92
CA GLY A 437 -20.07 11.24 -10.34
C GLY A 437 -18.68 10.67 -10.31
N GLU A 438 -18.59 9.52 -9.66
CA GLU A 438 -17.35 8.79 -9.45
C GLU A 438 -17.61 7.29 -9.54
N LEU A 439 -16.69 6.54 -10.14
CA LEU A 439 -16.66 5.09 -10.15
C LEU A 439 -15.28 4.62 -9.71
N VAL A 440 -15.24 3.77 -8.69
CA VAL A 440 -14.02 3.30 -8.05
C VAL A 440 -14.00 1.79 -7.98
N ALA A 441 -12.85 1.22 -8.31
CA ALA A 441 -12.50 -0.16 -8.04
C ALA A 441 -11.46 -0.22 -6.91
N ASN A 442 -11.79 -0.95 -5.87
CA ASN A 442 -10.87 -1.32 -4.79
C ASN A 442 -10.30 -2.72 -5.08
N ARG A 443 -9.00 -2.91 -4.84
CA ARG A 443 -8.37 -4.22 -4.87
C ARG A 443 -7.59 -4.45 -3.59
N ARG A 444 -7.89 -5.54 -2.89
CA ARG A 444 -7.20 -5.92 -1.65
C ARG A 444 -6.38 -7.17 -1.93
N HIS A 445 -5.07 -7.04 -1.80
CA HIS A 445 -4.12 -8.11 -2.05
C HIS A 445 -3.84 -8.86 -0.76
N ARG A 446 -3.80 -10.18 -0.88
CA ARG A 446 -3.47 -11.10 0.20
C ARG A 446 -2.44 -12.10 -0.28
N GLN A 447 -1.55 -12.53 0.60
CA GLN A 447 -0.54 -13.55 0.31
C GLN A 447 -0.59 -14.67 1.35
N TYR A 448 -0.46 -15.91 0.89
CA TYR A 448 -0.32 -17.06 1.78
C TYR A 448 1.08 -17.10 2.38
N PRO A 449 1.23 -17.17 3.71
CA PRO A 449 2.55 -17.13 4.35
C PRO A 449 3.28 -18.48 4.22
N ASN A 450 4.51 -18.43 3.70
CA ASN A 450 5.39 -19.58 3.63
C ASN A 450 6.86 -19.13 3.50
N PRO A 451 7.68 -19.26 4.57
CA PRO A 451 9.08 -18.83 4.58
C PRO A 451 9.99 -19.72 3.72
N GLY A 452 9.50 -20.87 3.25
CA GLY A 452 10.23 -21.76 2.35
C GLY A 452 10.19 -21.32 0.88
N THR A 453 9.46 -20.25 0.55
CA THR A 453 9.28 -19.79 -0.84
C THR A 453 9.44 -18.28 -0.97
N ASP A 454 10.21 -17.82 -1.96
CA ASP A 454 10.32 -16.38 -2.30
C ASP A 454 9.09 -15.86 -3.07
N THR A 455 8.20 -16.76 -3.51
CA THR A 455 7.00 -16.41 -4.27
C THR A 455 5.76 -17.03 -3.64
N HIS A 456 4.99 -16.19 -2.96
CA HIS A 456 3.78 -16.61 -2.29
C HIS A 456 2.59 -16.77 -3.26
N HIS A 457 1.67 -17.67 -2.91
CA HIS A 457 0.34 -17.64 -3.52
C HIS A 457 -0.34 -16.32 -3.18
N SER A 458 -0.86 -15.63 -4.19
CA SER A 458 -1.54 -14.35 -4.02
C SER A 458 -3.01 -14.47 -4.40
N ALA A 459 -3.85 -13.81 -3.60
CA ALA A 459 -5.27 -13.63 -3.84
C ALA A 459 -5.58 -12.13 -3.90
N VAL A 460 -6.56 -11.77 -4.73
CA VAL A 460 -6.99 -10.37 -4.89
C VAL A 460 -8.50 -10.31 -4.84
N ASP A 461 -9.02 -9.65 -3.82
CA ASP A 461 -10.43 -9.29 -3.74
C ASP A 461 -10.67 -7.99 -4.49
N ARG A 462 -11.82 -7.87 -5.15
CA ARG A 462 -12.18 -6.72 -5.99
C ARG A 462 -13.57 -6.27 -5.64
N ASP A 463 -13.69 -5.00 -5.30
CA ASP A 463 -14.94 -4.40 -4.86
C ASP A 463 -15.16 -3.06 -5.58
N LEU A 464 -16.41 -2.73 -5.91
CA LEU A 464 -16.80 -1.50 -6.62
C LEU A 464 -17.57 -0.54 -5.71
N ALA A 465 -17.33 0.76 -5.90
CA ALA A 465 -18.11 1.83 -5.31
C ALA A 465 -18.38 2.93 -6.34
N THR A 466 -19.58 3.50 -6.33
CA THR A 466 -19.94 4.59 -7.23
C THR A 466 -21.02 5.49 -6.63
N TYR A 467 -20.98 6.77 -7.02
CA TYR A 467 -22.11 7.68 -6.87
C TYR A 467 -22.28 8.55 -8.11
N GLY A 468 -23.48 9.05 -8.30
CA GLY A 468 -23.83 9.99 -9.36
C GLY A 468 -24.90 10.95 -8.91
N GLN A 469 -24.73 12.22 -9.23
CA GLN A 469 -25.67 13.28 -8.92
C GLN A 469 -25.99 14.04 -10.19
N ALA A 470 -27.26 14.39 -10.39
CA ALA A 470 -27.72 15.15 -11.53
C ALA A 470 -28.68 16.26 -11.08
N ARG A 471 -28.54 17.43 -11.70
CA ARG A 471 -29.40 18.59 -11.51
C ARG A 471 -29.88 19.08 -12.87
N TYR A 472 -31.19 19.24 -13.03
CA TYR A 472 -31.80 19.87 -14.20
C TYR A 472 -32.42 21.21 -13.81
N GLU A 473 -32.05 22.27 -14.52
CA GLU A 473 -32.58 23.61 -14.29
C GLU A 473 -33.13 24.20 -15.60
N ARG A 474 -34.44 24.40 -15.65
CA ARG A 474 -35.12 25.13 -16.73
C ARG A 474 -36.36 25.80 -16.18
N HIS A 475 -36.29 27.12 -16.02
CA HIS A 475 -37.34 27.92 -15.42
C HIS A 475 -38.75 27.54 -15.92
N PRO A 476 -39.72 27.26 -15.02
CA PRO A 476 -39.66 27.34 -13.55
C PRO A 476 -39.22 26.05 -12.83
N TRP A 477 -38.76 25.03 -13.56
CA TRP A 477 -38.48 23.70 -13.02
C TRP A 477 -37.02 23.53 -12.59
N GLU A 478 -36.85 22.93 -11.42
CA GLU A 478 -35.58 22.44 -10.91
C GLU A 478 -35.79 21.00 -10.41
N LEU A 479 -34.96 20.06 -10.88
CA LEU A 479 -35.00 18.66 -10.47
C LEU A 479 -33.60 18.24 -10.02
N TYR A 480 -33.54 17.45 -8.94
CA TYR A 480 -32.31 16.88 -8.40
C TYR A 480 -32.49 15.38 -8.22
N ALA A 481 -31.46 14.60 -8.57
CA ALA A 481 -31.41 13.17 -8.36
C ALA A 481 -30.02 12.74 -7.93
N GLU A 482 -29.95 11.74 -7.05
CA GLU A 482 -28.73 11.12 -6.56
C GLU A 482 -28.90 9.60 -6.57
N VAL A 483 -27.85 8.89 -6.96
CA VAL A 483 -27.76 7.43 -6.94
C VAL A 483 -26.38 7.03 -6.44
N PHE A 484 -26.29 5.95 -5.68
CA PHE A 484 -25.02 5.38 -5.23
C PHE A 484 -25.13 3.87 -5.09
N ALA A 485 -23.99 3.19 -5.21
CA ALA A 485 -23.85 1.76 -4.95
C ALA A 485 -22.44 1.50 -4.41
N ILE A 486 -22.33 0.75 -3.31
CA ILE A 486 -21.07 0.40 -2.66
C ILE A 486 -21.16 -1.09 -2.33
N GLU A 487 -20.23 -1.88 -2.85
CA GLU A 487 -20.14 -3.31 -2.53
C GLU A 487 -19.62 -3.51 -1.11
N ASP A 488 -20.09 -4.55 -0.42
CA ASP A 488 -19.85 -4.74 1.03
C ASP A 488 -18.37 -4.89 1.40
N GLY A 489 -17.54 -5.32 0.45
CA GLY A 489 -16.10 -5.45 0.64
C GLY A 489 -15.31 -4.19 0.34
N TYR A 490 -15.92 -3.13 -0.20
CA TYR A 490 -15.20 -1.91 -0.54
C TYR A 490 -14.56 -1.28 0.71
N ASP A 491 -13.23 -1.21 0.72
CA ASP A 491 -12.45 -0.66 1.82
C ASP A 491 -11.19 0.04 1.33
N THR A 492 -11.02 1.30 1.72
CA THR A 492 -9.83 2.13 1.39
C THR A 492 -8.83 2.22 2.54
N SER A 493 -9.03 1.43 3.60
CA SER A 493 -8.10 1.30 4.71
C SER A 493 -6.82 0.58 4.28
N ALA A 494 -5.75 0.84 5.04
CA ALA A 494 -4.49 0.14 4.91
C ALA A 494 -3.96 -0.14 6.32
N TRP A 495 -3.49 -1.35 6.53
CA TRP A 495 -2.85 -1.76 7.77
C TRP A 495 -1.50 -1.08 7.92
N LEU A 496 -1.08 -0.82 9.16
CA LEU A 496 0.21 -0.20 9.47
C LEU A 496 1.05 -1.12 10.36
N ILE A 497 2.37 -1.00 10.22
CA ILE A 497 3.34 -1.70 11.04
C ILE A 497 3.78 -0.79 12.18
N GLY A 498 3.54 -1.23 13.42
CA GLY A 498 3.91 -0.55 14.65
C GLY A 498 5.39 -0.70 15.01
N SER A 499 5.89 0.11 15.96
CA SER A 499 7.32 0.19 16.32
C SER A 499 7.95 -1.13 16.78
N SER A 500 7.12 -2.06 17.25
CA SER A 500 7.52 -3.40 17.67
C SER A 500 7.38 -4.45 16.57
N ASN A 501 7.23 -4.02 15.31
CA ASN A 501 6.94 -4.87 14.16
C ASN A 501 5.63 -5.67 14.30
N ASN A 502 4.65 -5.10 14.99
CA ASN A 502 3.33 -5.67 15.20
C ASN A 502 2.30 -4.98 14.28
N ILE A 503 1.27 -5.72 13.91
CA ILE A 503 0.15 -5.22 13.09
C ILE A 503 -1.10 -5.40 13.93
N HIS A 504 -1.87 -4.32 14.06
CA HIS A 504 -3.13 -4.31 14.80
C HIS A 504 -4.27 -4.44 13.79
N TYR A 505 -4.80 -5.65 13.64
CA TYR A 505 -5.92 -5.91 12.74
C TYR A 505 -7.28 -5.50 13.34
N ASP A 506 -7.32 -5.11 14.62
CA ASP A 506 -8.51 -4.67 15.35
C ASP A 506 -8.68 -3.13 15.42
N ASP A 507 -7.68 -2.38 14.97
CA ASP A 507 -7.71 -0.92 14.89
C ASP A 507 -8.49 -0.50 13.62
N PHE A 508 -9.83 -0.37 13.74
CA PHE A 508 -10.73 0.15 12.70
C PHE A 508 -11.14 1.61 12.94
#